data_AF-A0AAW2XZ02-F1
#
_entry.id   AF-A0AAW2XZ02-F1
#
_cell.length_a   1.000
_cell.length_b   1.000
_cell.length_c   1.000
_cell.angle_alpha   90.00
_cell.angle_beta   90.00
_cell.angle_gamma   90.00
#
_symmetry.space_group_name_H-M   'P 1'
#
loop_
_entity.id
_entity.type
_entity.pdbx_description
1 polymer ?
#
loop_
_entity_poly.entity_id
_entity_poly.type
_entity_poly.pdbx_seq_one_letter_code
_entity_poly.pdbx_strand_id
1 'polypeptide(L)'
;MDCYAKQFGVSKEETVNKFNELFENAWKDFNTEWITEICTTLKDMMEQLLNHARVAEVNYKNGRDGYTNPQKYLATEIAAIFVDPIPI
;
A
#
# COMPACT_ATOMS: atom_id res chain seq x y z
N MET A 1 16.20 0.93 2.27
CA MET A 1 16.72 -0.01 3.27
C MET A 1 18.18 0.27 3.57
N ASP A 2 19.10 -0.05 2.65
CA ASP A 2 20.54 0.00 2.93
C ASP A 2 21.07 1.40 3.28
N CYS A 3 20.56 2.45 2.64
CA CYS A 3 20.92 3.83 2.99
C CYS A 3 20.52 4.19 4.43
N TYR A 4 19.34 3.77 4.88
CA TYR A 4 18.86 4.03 6.24
C TYR A 4 19.69 3.25 7.26
N ALA A 5 19.89 1.94 7.01
CA ALA A 5 20.73 1.09 7.85
C ALA A 5 22.15 1.68 8.00
N LYS A 6 22.75 2.11 6.88
CA LYS A 6 24.09 2.72 6.87
C LYS A 6 24.11 4.08 7.58
N GLN A 7 23.10 4.91 7.37
CA GLN A 7 23.04 6.26 7.96
C GLN A 7 22.89 6.22 9.47
N PHE A 8 22.06 5.31 10.00
CA PHE A 8 21.75 5.24 11.41
C PHE A 8 22.49 4.11 12.15
N GLY A 9 23.31 3.32 11.45
CA GLY A 9 24.06 2.21 12.04
C GLY A 9 23.18 1.08 12.57
N VAL A 10 21.98 0.92 12.03
CA VAL A 10 20.98 -0.05 12.50
C VAL A 10 20.94 -1.30 11.63
N SER A 11 20.37 -2.38 12.15
CA SER A 11 20.14 -3.61 11.41
C SER A 11 19.09 -3.45 10.30
N LYS A 12 19.06 -4.43 9.39
CA LYS A 12 18.03 -4.48 8.34
C LYS A 12 16.63 -4.65 8.94
N GLU A 13 16.49 -5.43 10.01
CA GLU A 13 15.22 -5.65 10.69
C GLU A 13 14.69 -4.37 11.34
N GLU A 14 15.55 -3.65 12.07
CA GLU A 14 15.20 -2.32 12.63
C GLU A 14 14.81 -1.33 11.53
N THR A 15 15.47 -1.38 10.37
CA THR A 15 15.10 -0.56 9.22
C THR A 15 13.72 -0.94 8.67
N VAL A 16 13.38 -2.23 8.59
CA VAL A 16 12.04 -2.69 8.16
C VAL A 16 10.99 -2.17 9.12
N ASN A 17 11.23 -2.34 10.42
CA ASN A 17 10.31 -1.90 11.46
C ASN A 17 10.08 -0.39 11.41
N LYS A 18 11.14 0.41 11.19
CA LYS A 18 11.00 1.85 11.02
C LYS A 18 10.16 2.21 9.80
N PHE A 19 10.36 1.53 8.68
CA PHE A 19 9.63 1.83 7.45
C PHE A 19 8.14 1.45 7.59
N ASN A 20 7.85 0.35 8.28
CA ASN A 20 6.48 -0.01 8.64
C ASN A 20 5.85 1.06 9.55
N GLU A 21 6.56 1.55 10.57
CA GLU A 21 6.08 2.65 11.42
C GLU A 21 5.78 3.93 10.61
N LEU A 22 6.65 4.30 9.66
CA LEU A 22 6.43 5.45 8.78
C LEU A 22 5.20 5.26 7.89
N PHE A 23 4.99 4.04 7.37
CA PHE A 23 3.81 3.71 6.58
C PHE A 23 2.52 3.80 7.39
N GLU A 24 2.50 3.23 8.61
CA GLU A 24 1.36 3.30 9.52
C GLU A 24 1.03 4.75 9.93
N ASN A 25 2.05 5.57 10.18
CA ASN A 25 1.85 6.98 10.50
C ASN A 25 1.29 7.75 9.29
N ALA A 26 1.83 7.53 8.10
CA ALA A 26 1.32 8.15 6.88
C ALA A 26 -0.15 7.80 6.61
N TRP A 27 -0.58 6.56 6.91
CA TRP A 27 -1.98 6.16 6.82
C TRP A 27 -2.88 6.91 7.82
N LYS A 28 -2.42 7.14 9.05
CA LYS A 28 -3.17 7.89 10.07
C LYS A 28 -3.32 9.36 9.67
N ASP A 29 -2.25 9.96 9.16
CA ASP A 29 -2.25 11.35 8.70
C ASP A 29 -3.23 11.50 7.52
N PHE A 30 -3.12 10.63 6.53
CA PHE A 30 -4.02 10.63 5.37
C PHE A 30 -5.50 10.48 5.77
N ASN A 31 -5.82 9.52 6.64
CA ASN A 31 -7.19 9.31 7.10
C ASN A 31 -7.73 10.52 7.88
N THR A 32 -6.87 11.22 8.62
CA THR A 32 -7.23 12.44 9.34
C THR A 32 -7.57 13.55 8.35
N GLU A 33 -6.65 13.85 7.41
CA GLU A 33 -6.83 14.85 6.36
C GLU A 33 -8.06 14.57 5.48
N TRP A 34 -8.33 13.29 5.19
CA TRP A 34 -9.52 12.86 4.46
C TRP A 34 -10.82 13.33 5.12
N ILE A 35 -10.90 13.18 6.44
CA ILE A 35 -12.08 13.56 7.21
C ILE A 35 -12.16 15.07 7.39
N THR A 36 -11.02 15.75 7.59
CA THR A 36 -10.99 17.16 7.98
C THR A 36 -10.94 18.15 6.81
N GLU A 37 -10.30 17.80 5.69
CA GLU A 37 -9.95 18.77 4.63
C GLU A 37 -10.51 18.44 3.24
N ILE A 38 -10.67 17.16 2.89
CA ILE A 38 -10.94 16.74 1.51
C ILE A 38 -12.42 16.90 1.07
N CYS A 39 -13.30 17.26 1.99
CA CYS A 39 -14.76 17.16 1.82
C CYS A 39 -15.42 18.14 0.83
N THR A 40 -14.71 19.08 0.19
CA THR A 40 -15.38 20.15 -0.57
C THR A 40 -14.96 20.40 -2.02
N THR A 41 -13.77 20.02 -2.51
CA THR A 41 -13.39 20.35 -3.92
C THR A 41 -12.39 19.44 -4.65
N LEU A 42 -11.79 18.42 -4.01
CA LEU A 42 -10.77 17.57 -4.64
C LEU A 42 -10.97 16.05 -4.43
N LYS A 43 -12.18 15.65 -4.03
CA LYS A 43 -12.46 14.27 -3.60
C LYS A 43 -12.01 13.23 -4.63
N ASP A 44 -12.39 13.36 -5.89
CA ASP A 44 -12.08 12.37 -6.94
C ASP A 44 -10.56 12.22 -7.17
N MET A 45 -9.83 13.34 -7.17
CA MET A 45 -8.36 13.32 -7.29
C MET A 45 -7.71 12.64 -6.09
N MET A 46 -8.23 12.89 -4.90
CA MET A 46 -7.71 12.29 -3.67
C MET A 46 -8.09 10.80 -3.57
N GLU A 47 -9.28 10.40 -4.04
CA GLU A 47 -9.66 8.98 -4.16
C GLU A 47 -8.72 8.24 -5.10
N GLN A 48 -8.33 8.86 -6.22
CA GLN A 48 -7.36 8.27 -7.13
C GLN A 48 -5.99 8.07 -6.45
N LEU A 49 -5.48 9.08 -5.74
CA LEU A 49 -4.22 8.98 -4.99
C LEU A 49 -4.29 7.88 -3.91
N LEU A 50 -5.39 7.84 -3.17
CA LEU A 50 -5.66 6.80 -2.17
C LEU A 50 -5.67 5.40 -2.79
N ASN A 51 -6.32 5.24 -3.94
CA ASN A 51 -6.36 3.96 -4.63
C ASN A 51 -4.97 3.54 -5.13
N HIS A 52 -4.09 4.46 -5.49
CA HIS A 52 -2.68 4.13 -5.78
C HIS A 52 -1.96 3.56 -4.55
N ALA A 53 -2.14 4.15 -3.37
CA ALA A 53 -1.57 3.62 -2.12
C ALA A 53 -2.10 2.21 -1.80
N ARG A 54 -3.42 2.00 -1.93
CA ARG A 54 -4.06 0.69 -1.75
C ARG A 54 -3.55 -0.37 -2.73
N VAL A 55 -3.35 0.01 -4.00
CA VAL A 55 -2.78 -0.89 -5.01
C VAL A 55 -1.36 -1.30 -4.65
N ALA A 56 -0.53 -0.39 -4.11
CA ALA A 56 0.80 -0.74 -3.63
C ALA A 56 0.71 -1.75 -2.47
N GLU A 57 -0.19 -1.55 -1.51
CA GLU A 57 -0.39 -2.48 -0.40
C GLU A 57 -0.80 -3.89 -0.88
N VAL A 58 -1.72 -3.98 -1.84
CA VAL A 58 -2.13 -5.27 -2.43
C VAL A 58 -0.96 -5.96 -3.14
N ASN A 59 -0.24 -5.22 -4.01
CA ASN A 59 0.85 -5.78 -4.81
C ASN A 59 2.04 -6.25 -3.95
N TYR A 60 2.33 -5.53 -2.86
CA TYR A 60 3.51 -5.77 -2.02
C TYR A 60 3.21 -6.40 -0.66
N LYS A 61 1.97 -6.88 -0.47
CA LYS A 61 1.52 -7.50 0.78
C LYS A 61 2.47 -8.62 1.23
N ASN A 62 2.88 -8.56 2.49
CA ASN A 62 3.80 -9.50 3.13
C ASN A 62 5.19 -9.55 2.47
N GLY A 63 5.67 -8.42 1.92
CA GLY A 63 7.00 -8.31 1.32
C GLY A 63 7.15 -9.08 0.00
N ARG A 64 6.03 -9.39 -0.66
CA ARG A 64 6.01 -10.06 -1.97
C ARG A 64 6.10 -9.04 -3.08
N ASP A 65 6.46 -9.47 -4.28
CA ASP A 65 6.40 -8.63 -5.48
C ASP A 65 5.37 -9.21 -6.44
N GLY A 66 4.10 -8.87 -6.19
CA GLY A 66 2.97 -9.28 -7.00
C GLY A 66 2.89 -8.58 -8.34
N TYR A 67 3.49 -7.40 -8.48
CA TYR A 67 3.48 -6.68 -9.76
C TYR A 67 4.37 -7.38 -10.79
N THR A 68 5.60 -7.74 -10.41
CA THR A 68 6.51 -8.47 -11.31
C THR A 68 6.12 -9.95 -11.44
N ASN A 69 5.52 -10.55 -10.40
CA ASN A 69 5.16 -11.97 -10.37
C ASN A 69 3.64 -12.20 -10.13
N PRO A 70 2.77 -11.70 -11.02
CA PRO A 70 1.32 -11.68 -10.80
C PRO A 70 0.73 -13.10 -10.78
N GLN A 71 1.25 -14.03 -11.57
CA GLN A 71 0.76 -15.42 -11.56
C GLN A 71 0.95 -16.09 -10.20
N LYS A 72 1.98 -15.69 -9.45
CA LYS A 72 2.30 -16.30 -8.15
C LYS A 72 1.51 -15.66 -7.01
N TYR A 73 1.26 -14.36 -7.07
CA TYR A 73 0.80 -13.60 -5.91
C TYR A 73 -0.53 -12.87 -6.08
N LEU A 74 -1.04 -12.73 -7.31
CA LEU A 74 -2.29 -12.02 -7.62
C LEU A 74 -3.26 -12.82 -8.47
N ALA A 75 -2.92 -14.06 -8.86
CA ALA A 75 -3.73 -14.86 -9.77
C ALA A 75 -5.16 -15.09 -9.24
N THR A 76 -5.30 -15.31 -7.93
CA THR A 76 -6.60 -15.53 -7.28
C THR A 76 -7.44 -14.25 -7.29
N GLU A 77 -6.84 -13.11 -6.93
CA GLU A 77 -7.50 -11.81 -6.94
C GLU A 77 -7.93 -11.40 -8.36
N ILE A 78 -7.06 -11.61 -9.35
CA ILE A 78 -7.38 -11.34 -10.77
C ILE A 78 -8.52 -12.23 -11.24
N ALA A 79 -8.49 -13.53 -10.91
CA ALA A 79 -9.57 -14.45 -11.27
C ALA A 79 -10.90 -14.01 -10.65
N ALA A 80 -10.91 -13.69 -9.34
CA ALA A 80 -12.11 -13.26 -8.63
C ALA A 80 -12.72 -11.96 -9.18
N ILE A 81 -11.90 -11.04 -9.72
CA ILE A 81 -12.38 -9.75 -10.25
C ILE A 81 -12.80 -9.85 -11.72
N PHE A 82 -12.06 -10.62 -12.53
CA PHE A 82 -12.16 -10.56 -14.00
C PHE A 82 -12.60 -11.87 -14.68
N VAL A 83 -12.61 -13.00 -13.97
CA VAL A 83 -12.87 -14.33 -14.56
C VAL A 83 -14.08 -14.99 -13.92
N ASP A 84 -14.11 -15.07 -12.60
CA ASP A 84 -15.12 -15.83 -11.86
C ASP A 84 -16.35 -14.97 -11.60
N PRO A 85 -17.54 -15.37 -12.09
CA PRO A 85 -18.76 -14.62 -11.82
C PRO A 85 -19.21 -14.80 -10.37
N ILE A 86 -19.84 -13.77 -9.80
CA ILE A 86 -20.51 -13.88 -8.50
C ILE A 86 -21.78 -14.72 -8.69
N PRO A 87 -21.94 -15.86 -7.98
CA PRO A 87 -23.14 -16.66 -8.06
C PRO A 87 -24.37 -15.85 -7.63
N ILE A 88 -25.48 -16.04 -8.36
CA ILE A 88 -26.79 -15.40 -8.08
C ILE A 88 -27.60 -16.30 -7.15
#